data_AF-A0A9X2F495-F1
#
_entry.id   AF-A0A9X2F495-F1
#
_cell.length_a   1.000
_cell.length_b   1.000
_cell.length_c   1.000
_cell.angle_alpha   90.00
_cell.angle_beta   90.00
_cell.angle_gamma   90.00
#
_symmetry.space_group_name_H-M   'P 1'
#
loop_
_entity.id
_entity.type
_entity.pdbx_description
1 polymer ?
#
loop_
_entity_poly.entity_id
_entity_poly.type
_entity_poly.pdbx_seq_one_letter_code
_entity_poly.pdbx_strand_id
1 'polypeptide(L)'
;MALLKKGSQGPAVTELQNILRELDYNIPVTGMFDTATEKAIKSFQASHLDKHNEPLEVDGKVGDITLWALKNPRSVVNVGAIDYKIMPASSLGGNIIGRKALEIAINELKSGAGEVGGNNMGPWCRKYLQPAGLGEGNSWCAAFVSWCFLQAVGGDKSAMPFKYTSGARNIYNQFKQKGWTFDGSGPQLEPGDIVSWWRVSMPSGFGHIGIVHHFEDGFIYTIEGNKAANVAGFSYVKTRMDKLLGYGRVKL
;
A
#
# COMPACT_ATOMS: atom_id res chain seq x y z
N MET A 1 -10.22 24.85 -19.49
CA MET A 1 -11.50 25.39 -18.94
C MET A 1 -11.21 26.13 -17.63
N ALA A 2 -12.13 26.97 -17.14
CA ALA A 2 -11.94 27.68 -15.87
C ALA A 2 -11.97 26.69 -14.69
N LEU A 3 -10.96 26.76 -13.81
CA LEU A 3 -10.83 25.87 -12.65
C LEU A 3 -12.02 26.05 -11.69
N LEU A 4 -12.79 24.98 -11.46
CA LEU A 4 -13.84 24.95 -10.44
C LEU A 4 -13.27 24.47 -9.11
N LYS A 5 -13.65 25.13 -8.02
CA LYS A 5 -13.20 24.82 -6.65
C LYS A 5 -14.23 25.32 -5.65
N LYS A 6 -14.03 25.01 -4.37
CA LYS A 6 -14.89 25.51 -3.30
C LYS A 6 -15.12 27.03 -3.41
N GLY A 7 -16.38 27.44 -3.36
CA GLY A 7 -16.81 28.84 -3.53
C GLY A 7 -17.05 29.28 -4.99
N SER A 8 -16.69 28.45 -5.99
CA SER A 8 -17.18 28.66 -7.37
C SER A 8 -18.70 28.54 -7.42
N GLN A 9 -19.33 29.29 -8.32
CA GLN A 9 -20.79 29.27 -8.51
C GLN A 9 -21.17 29.48 -9.97
N GLY A 10 -22.38 29.06 -10.33
CA GLY A 10 -22.98 29.28 -11.65
C GLY A 10 -23.17 28.01 -12.48
N PRO A 11 -23.54 28.15 -13.76
CA PRO A 11 -24.00 27.03 -14.61
C PRO A 11 -22.99 25.88 -14.73
N ALA A 12 -21.70 26.18 -14.76
CA ALA A 12 -20.65 25.16 -14.83
C ALA A 12 -20.59 24.27 -13.58
N VAL A 13 -20.95 24.82 -12.40
CA VAL A 13 -21.05 24.04 -11.17
C VAL A 13 -22.33 23.20 -11.17
N THR A 14 -23.43 23.73 -11.69
CA THR A 14 -24.67 22.96 -11.90
C THR A 14 -24.43 21.75 -12.81
N GLU A 15 -23.73 21.94 -13.94
CA GLU A 15 -23.34 20.83 -14.84
C GLU A 15 -22.47 19.80 -14.11
N LEU A 16 -21.46 20.25 -13.37
CA LEU A 16 -20.61 19.36 -12.56
C LEU A 16 -21.42 18.53 -11.56
N GLN A 17 -22.34 19.15 -10.83
CA GLN A 17 -23.18 18.47 -9.84
C GLN A 17 -24.12 17.46 -10.51
N ASN A 18 -24.64 17.75 -11.70
CA ASN A 18 -25.43 16.80 -12.48
C ASN A 18 -24.60 15.59 -12.92
N ILE A 19 -23.38 15.80 -13.44
CA ILE A 19 -22.46 14.70 -13.79
C ILE A 19 -22.19 13.83 -12.57
N LEU A 20 -21.87 14.43 -11.42
CA LEU A 20 -21.66 13.68 -10.17
C LEU A 20 -22.89 12.86 -9.77
N ARG A 21 -24.11 13.37 -9.95
CA ARG A 21 -25.34 12.60 -9.67
C ARG A 21 -25.56 11.44 -10.65
N GLU A 22 -25.23 11.61 -11.93
CA GLU A 22 -25.25 10.52 -12.92
C GLU A 22 -24.24 9.42 -12.58
N LEU A 23 -23.18 9.78 -11.83
CA LEU A 23 -22.18 8.88 -11.27
C LEU A 23 -22.52 8.42 -9.83
N ASP A 24 -23.80 8.49 -9.44
CA ASP A 24 -24.33 8.06 -8.15
C ASP A 24 -23.79 8.80 -6.90
N TYR A 25 -23.09 9.93 -7.06
CA TYR A 25 -22.78 10.82 -5.94
C TYR A 25 -24.04 11.62 -5.58
N ASN A 26 -24.73 11.19 -4.53
CA ASN A 26 -25.98 11.81 -4.06
C ASN A 26 -25.73 13.18 -3.39
N ILE A 27 -25.60 14.23 -4.21
CA ILE A 27 -25.42 15.62 -3.77
C ILE A 27 -26.54 16.54 -4.31
N PRO A 28 -26.89 17.63 -3.60
CA PRO A 28 -27.83 18.63 -4.12
C PRO A 28 -27.24 19.41 -5.31
N VAL A 29 -28.10 19.75 -6.28
CA VAL A 29 -27.73 20.59 -7.43
C VAL A 29 -28.10 22.03 -7.10
N THR A 30 -27.17 22.76 -6.50
CA THR A 30 -27.38 24.15 -6.02
C THR A 30 -26.76 25.19 -6.94
N GLY A 31 -25.89 24.78 -7.86
CA GLY A 31 -25.05 25.69 -8.64
C GLY A 31 -23.96 26.36 -7.81
N MET A 32 -23.74 25.93 -6.55
CA MET A 32 -22.66 26.38 -5.68
C MET A 32 -21.73 25.22 -5.36
N PHE A 33 -20.42 25.46 -5.52
CA PHE A 33 -19.40 24.47 -5.21
C PHE A 33 -19.14 24.51 -3.71
N ASP A 34 -20.05 23.88 -2.98
CA ASP A 34 -20.06 23.80 -1.53
C ASP A 34 -19.19 22.64 -0.99
N THR A 35 -19.22 22.44 0.33
CA THR A 35 -18.47 21.36 0.98
C THR A 35 -18.93 19.97 0.52
N ALA A 36 -20.21 19.80 0.17
CA ALA A 36 -20.72 18.52 -0.32
C ALA A 36 -20.14 18.20 -1.71
N THR A 37 -20.14 19.19 -2.60
CA THR A 37 -19.56 19.10 -3.94
C THR A 37 -18.05 18.84 -3.89
N GLU A 38 -17.31 19.54 -3.01
CA GLU A 38 -15.88 19.31 -2.80
C GLU A 38 -15.57 17.89 -2.32
N LYS A 39 -16.37 17.38 -1.37
CA LYS A 39 -16.20 16.00 -0.86
C LYS A 39 -16.48 14.96 -1.95
N ALA A 40 -17.52 15.17 -2.75
CA ALA A 40 -17.82 14.30 -3.88
C ALA A 40 -16.68 14.28 -4.91
N ILE A 41 -16.11 15.43 -5.24
CA ILE A 41 -14.98 15.52 -6.18
C ILE A 41 -13.73 14.83 -5.63
N LYS A 42 -13.39 15.02 -4.35
CA LYS A 42 -12.27 14.27 -3.75
C LYS A 42 -12.51 12.76 -3.77
N SER A 43 -13.75 12.33 -3.55
CA SER A 43 -14.10 10.90 -3.61
C SER A 43 -13.96 10.36 -5.03
N PHE A 44 -14.42 11.12 -6.04
CA PHE A 44 -14.24 10.81 -7.44
C PHE A 44 -12.77 10.72 -7.84
N GLN A 45 -11.98 11.76 -7.53
CA GLN A 45 -10.54 11.81 -7.81
C GLN A 45 -9.79 10.65 -7.14
N ALA A 46 -10.22 10.21 -5.96
CA ALA A 46 -9.58 9.10 -5.25
C ALA A 46 -9.83 7.73 -5.91
N SER A 47 -10.87 7.62 -6.73
CA SER A 47 -11.30 6.34 -7.32
C SER A 47 -11.28 6.32 -8.85
N HIS A 48 -10.72 7.34 -9.51
CA HIS A 48 -10.70 7.41 -10.97
C HIS A 48 -9.33 7.79 -11.53
N LEU A 49 -9.05 7.31 -12.74
CA LEU A 49 -7.85 7.64 -13.51
C LEU A 49 -8.13 8.75 -14.53
N ASP A 50 -7.07 9.42 -14.94
CA ASP A 50 -7.09 10.40 -16.01
C ASP A 50 -6.94 9.78 -17.41
N LYS A 51 -6.83 10.64 -18.44
CA LYS A 51 -6.72 10.25 -19.85
C LYS A 51 -5.43 9.52 -20.21
N HIS A 52 -4.46 9.51 -19.31
CA HIS A 52 -3.18 8.84 -19.43
C HIS A 52 -3.12 7.56 -18.58
N ASN A 53 -4.25 7.15 -17.97
CA ASN A 53 -4.35 6.07 -16.98
C ASN A 53 -3.55 6.36 -15.69
N GLU A 54 -3.38 7.63 -15.34
CA GLU A 54 -2.70 8.05 -14.11
C GLU A 54 -3.73 8.40 -13.03
N PRO A 55 -3.46 8.09 -11.73
CA PRO A 55 -4.35 8.49 -10.65
C PRO A 55 -4.52 10.01 -10.58
N LEU A 56 -5.76 10.48 -10.41
CA LEU A 56 -6.04 11.90 -10.28
C LEU A 56 -5.45 12.49 -8.98
N GLU A 57 -5.09 13.77 -9.05
CA GLU A 57 -4.80 14.53 -7.84
C GLU A 57 -6.10 14.78 -7.05
N VAL A 58 -6.25 14.15 -5.89
CA VAL A 58 -7.32 14.38 -4.90
C VAL A 58 -7.16 15.71 -4.18
N ASP A 59 -7.40 16.81 -4.89
CA ASP A 59 -7.29 18.17 -4.36
C ASP A 59 -8.66 18.86 -4.20
N GLY A 60 -9.75 18.22 -4.64
CA GLY A 60 -11.10 18.77 -4.62
C GLY A 60 -11.35 19.87 -5.64
N LYS A 61 -10.47 20.02 -6.64
CA LYS A 61 -10.59 21.01 -7.71
C LYS A 61 -10.83 20.33 -9.06
N VAL A 62 -11.59 20.97 -9.92
CA VAL A 62 -11.93 20.46 -11.24
C VAL A 62 -11.28 21.33 -12.30
N GLY A 63 -10.10 20.88 -12.73
CA GLY A 63 -9.42 21.35 -13.94
C GLY A 63 -9.68 20.42 -15.13
N ASP A 64 -8.95 20.62 -16.23
CA ASP A 64 -9.18 19.90 -17.48
C ASP A 64 -9.00 18.37 -17.34
N ILE A 65 -8.07 17.93 -16.51
CA ILE A 65 -7.79 16.50 -16.27
C ILE A 65 -8.94 15.84 -15.49
N THR A 66 -9.32 16.40 -14.33
CA THR A 66 -10.46 15.91 -13.54
C THR A 66 -11.76 15.94 -14.34
N LEU A 67 -11.98 17.00 -15.13
CA LEU A 67 -13.17 17.14 -15.97
C LEU A 67 -13.23 16.07 -17.05
N TRP A 68 -12.11 15.76 -17.70
CA TRP A 68 -12.05 14.69 -18.68
C TRP A 68 -12.46 13.36 -18.06
N ALA A 69 -11.93 13.04 -16.86
CA ALA A 69 -12.24 11.80 -16.17
C ALA A 69 -13.73 11.72 -15.78
N LEU A 70 -14.31 12.81 -15.27
CA LEU A 70 -15.75 12.90 -14.95
C LEU A 70 -16.65 12.61 -16.17
N LYS A 71 -16.23 13.04 -17.36
CA LYS A 71 -16.97 12.80 -18.62
C LYS A 71 -16.67 11.43 -19.25
N ASN A 72 -15.69 10.69 -18.72
CA ASN A 72 -15.28 9.37 -19.20
C ASN A 72 -15.15 8.38 -18.03
N PRO A 73 -16.23 8.15 -17.26
CA PRO A 73 -16.19 7.48 -15.96
C PRO A 73 -15.86 5.98 -16.01
N ARG A 74 -15.52 5.43 -17.18
CA ARG A 74 -15.03 4.04 -17.31
C ARG A 74 -13.60 3.88 -16.78
N SER A 75 -12.92 4.96 -16.41
CA SER A 75 -11.64 4.96 -15.73
C SER A 75 -11.77 4.74 -14.21
N VAL A 76 -12.60 3.78 -13.80
CA VAL A 76 -12.80 3.45 -12.39
C VAL A 76 -11.61 2.64 -11.89
N VAL A 77 -11.08 3.03 -10.73
CA VAL A 77 -10.25 2.14 -9.92
C VAL A 77 -11.20 1.16 -9.24
N ASN A 78 -11.22 -0.10 -9.67
CA ASN A 78 -12.08 -1.12 -9.07
C ASN A 78 -11.47 -1.57 -7.73
N VAL A 79 -11.60 -0.73 -6.71
CA VAL A 79 -11.32 -1.18 -5.34
C VAL A 79 -12.55 -1.95 -4.84
N GLY A 80 -12.76 -3.16 -5.37
CA GLY A 80 -13.49 -4.17 -4.61
C GLY A 80 -12.81 -4.29 -3.23
N ALA A 81 -13.58 -4.51 -2.16
CA ALA A 81 -12.99 -4.69 -0.83
C ALA A 81 -11.93 -5.80 -0.92
N ILE A 82 -10.65 -5.41 -0.94
CA ILE A 82 -9.56 -6.37 -1.11
C ILE A 82 -9.60 -7.33 0.07
N ASP A 83 -9.88 -8.59 -0.21
CA ASP A 83 -9.71 -9.63 0.78
C ASP A 83 -8.23 -10.04 0.82
N TYR A 84 -7.48 -9.40 1.72
CA TYR A 84 -6.07 -9.70 1.99
C TYR A 84 -5.83 -11.15 2.48
N LYS A 85 -6.89 -11.94 2.70
CA LYS A 85 -6.77 -13.36 3.04
C LYS A 85 -6.65 -14.26 1.80
N ILE A 86 -6.90 -13.73 0.60
CA ILE A 86 -6.87 -14.49 -0.65
C ILE A 86 -5.57 -14.17 -1.36
N MET A 87 -4.79 -15.21 -1.67
CA MET A 87 -3.57 -15.04 -2.47
C MET A 87 -3.92 -14.40 -3.83
N PRO A 88 -3.19 -13.36 -4.27
CA PRO A 88 -3.39 -12.77 -5.59
C PRO A 88 -3.17 -13.81 -6.69
N ALA A 89 -3.75 -13.59 -7.88
CA ALA A 89 -3.57 -14.50 -9.01
C ALA A 89 -2.08 -14.70 -9.38
N SER A 90 -1.74 -15.88 -9.90
CA SER A 90 -0.38 -16.17 -10.40
C SER A 90 -0.02 -15.34 -11.63
N SER A 91 -1.00 -14.90 -12.41
CA SER A 91 -0.84 -13.99 -13.55
C SER A 91 -0.26 -12.63 -13.18
N LEU A 92 -0.34 -12.23 -11.90
CA LEU A 92 0.25 -10.98 -11.39
C LEU A 92 1.76 -11.10 -11.12
N GLY A 93 2.41 -12.20 -11.52
CA GLY A 93 3.85 -12.40 -11.36
C GLY A 93 4.25 -12.79 -9.94
N GLY A 94 5.50 -12.54 -9.58
CA GLY A 94 6.08 -12.85 -8.27
C GLY A 94 6.90 -14.13 -8.30
N ASN A 95 8.14 -14.06 -7.81
CA ASN A 95 9.01 -15.23 -7.70
C ASN A 95 8.51 -16.19 -6.61
N ILE A 96 8.92 -17.46 -6.70
CA ILE A 96 8.44 -18.55 -5.83
C ILE A 96 8.66 -18.22 -4.34
N ILE A 97 9.84 -17.70 -3.98
CA ILE A 97 10.17 -17.41 -2.58
C ILE A 97 9.34 -16.24 -2.05
N GLY A 98 9.23 -15.16 -2.82
CA GLY A 98 8.40 -14.00 -2.46
C GLY A 98 6.93 -14.37 -2.29
N ARG A 99 6.36 -15.13 -3.23
CA ARG A 99 4.96 -15.58 -3.15
C ARG A 99 4.71 -16.50 -1.95
N LYS A 100 5.64 -17.41 -1.64
CA LYS A 100 5.56 -18.22 -0.41
C LYS A 100 5.64 -17.37 0.86
N ALA A 101 6.51 -16.35 0.89
CA ALA A 101 6.57 -15.44 2.03
C ALA A 101 5.26 -14.65 2.20
N LEU A 102 4.64 -14.21 1.10
CA LEU A 102 3.32 -13.58 1.13
C LEU A 102 2.23 -14.55 1.63
N GLU A 103 2.22 -15.78 1.15
CA GLU A 103 1.27 -16.82 1.62
C GLU A 103 1.37 -17.04 3.13
N ILE A 104 2.60 -17.08 3.67
CA ILE A 104 2.83 -17.19 5.11
C ILE A 104 2.31 -15.95 5.85
N ALA A 105 2.55 -14.74 5.32
CA ALA A 105 2.01 -13.52 5.90
C ALA A 105 0.47 -13.50 5.92
N ILE A 106 -0.17 -14.01 4.85
CA ILE A 106 -1.63 -14.20 4.79
C ILE A 106 -2.10 -15.19 5.88
N ASN A 107 -1.37 -16.27 6.12
CA ASN A 107 -1.75 -17.25 7.13
C ASN A 107 -1.62 -16.69 8.56
N GLU A 108 -0.63 -15.83 8.82
CA GLU A 108 -0.50 -15.09 10.08
C GLU A 108 -1.66 -14.10 10.27
N LEU A 109 -2.05 -13.39 9.21
CA LEU A 109 -3.24 -12.53 9.21
C LEU A 109 -4.51 -13.33 9.52
N LYS A 110 -4.72 -14.48 8.88
CA LYS A 110 -5.86 -15.38 9.13
C LYS A 110 -5.89 -15.90 10.56
N SER A 111 -4.73 -16.11 11.16
CA SER A 111 -4.59 -16.59 12.54
C SER A 111 -4.80 -15.48 13.59
N GLY A 112 -5.03 -14.24 13.16
CA GLY A 112 -5.17 -13.10 14.07
C GLY A 112 -3.86 -12.74 14.77
N ALA A 113 -2.72 -12.98 14.13
CA ALA A 113 -1.41 -12.72 14.71
C ALA A 113 -1.27 -11.25 15.12
N GLY A 114 -0.82 -11.00 16.35
CA GLY A 114 -0.70 -9.66 16.88
C GLY A 114 -0.26 -9.61 18.33
N GLU A 115 -0.20 -8.39 18.85
CA GLU A 115 0.20 -8.09 20.21
C GLU A 115 -0.83 -8.60 21.21
N VAL A 116 -0.33 -9.20 22.28
CA VAL A 116 -1.14 -9.69 23.40
C VAL A 116 -0.51 -9.21 24.69
N GLY A 117 -1.28 -8.52 25.52
CA GLY A 117 -0.84 -8.03 26.82
C GLY A 117 -0.01 -6.74 26.80
N GLY A 118 0.21 -6.11 25.64
CA GLY A 118 0.82 -4.78 25.56
C GLY A 118 1.54 -4.50 24.24
N ASN A 119 1.98 -3.25 24.08
CA ASN A 119 2.73 -2.78 22.91
C ASN A 119 4.01 -3.60 22.70
N ASN A 120 4.17 -4.20 21.52
CA ASN A 120 5.24 -5.13 21.17
C ASN A 120 5.38 -6.36 22.09
N MET A 121 4.30 -6.79 22.73
CA MET A 121 4.27 -7.94 23.65
C MET A 121 3.45 -9.10 23.09
N GLY A 122 3.68 -10.29 23.62
CA GLY A 122 2.84 -11.46 23.37
C GLY A 122 3.54 -12.53 22.53
N PRO A 123 2.89 -13.70 22.43
CA PRO A 123 3.49 -14.89 21.82
C PRO A 123 3.87 -14.69 20.36
N TRP A 124 3.10 -13.90 19.60
CA TRP A 124 3.42 -13.61 18.20
C TRP A 124 4.66 -12.72 18.06
N CYS A 125 4.76 -11.66 18.85
CA CYS A 125 5.97 -10.81 18.88
C CYS A 125 7.20 -11.64 19.26
N ARG A 126 7.11 -12.46 20.31
CA ARG A 126 8.21 -13.36 20.73
C ARG A 126 8.61 -14.32 19.61
N LYS A 127 7.62 -14.94 18.93
CA LYS A 127 7.84 -15.85 17.80
C LYS A 127 8.68 -15.20 16.69
N TYR A 128 8.34 -13.97 16.30
CA TYR A 128 9.06 -13.26 15.24
C TYR A 128 10.41 -12.73 15.72
N LEU A 129 10.55 -12.31 16.97
CA LEU A 129 11.79 -11.69 17.46
C LEU A 129 12.87 -12.73 17.81
N GLN A 130 12.47 -13.93 18.22
CA GLN A 130 13.37 -14.98 18.69
C GLN A 130 14.49 -15.35 17.69
N PRO A 131 14.26 -15.53 16.37
CA PRO A 131 15.34 -15.92 15.48
C PRO A 131 16.41 -14.84 15.27
N ALA A 132 16.10 -13.57 15.61
CA ALA A 132 17.05 -12.47 15.67
C ALA A 132 17.76 -12.35 17.04
N GLY A 133 17.43 -13.21 18.01
CA GLY A 133 17.94 -13.14 19.38
C GLY A 133 17.34 -12.00 20.21
N LEU A 134 16.16 -11.50 19.83
CA LEU A 134 15.47 -10.39 20.51
C LEU A 134 14.27 -10.90 21.31
N GLY A 135 13.94 -10.17 22.38
CA GLY A 135 12.76 -10.39 23.22
C GLY A 135 11.63 -9.40 22.93
N GLU A 136 10.50 -9.59 23.59
CA GLU A 136 9.34 -8.68 23.58
C GLU A 136 9.73 -7.24 23.95
N GLY A 137 8.89 -6.28 23.57
CA GLY A 137 9.16 -4.84 23.69
C GLY A 137 9.92 -4.24 22.51
N ASN A 138 10.54 -5.08 21.66
CA ASN A 138 11.18 -4.65 20.41
C ASN A 138 10.18 -4.56 19.26
N SER A 139 10.38 -3.59 18.35
CA SER A 139 9.55 -3.48 17.15
C SER A 139 9.70 -4.72 16.26
N TRP A 140 8.57 -5.32 15.90
CA TRP A 140 8.51 -6.61 15.21
C TRP A 140 8.18 -6.58 13.71
N CYS A 141 8.09 -5.41 13.03
CA CYS A 141 7.73 -5.34 11.60
C CYS A 141 8.70 -6.10 10.69
N ALA A 142 10.01 -5.82 10.81
CA ALA A 142 11.03 -6.49 10.01
C ALA A 142 11.33 -7.92 10.48
N ALA A 143 11.11 -8.19 11.77
CA ALA A 143 11.19 -9.54 12.32
C ALA A 143 10.10 -10.44 11.69
N PHE A 144 8.87 -9.91 11.58
CA PHE A 144 7.77 -10.56 10.88
C PHE A 144 8.08 -10.84 9.41
N VAL A 145 8.58 -9.85 8.66
CA VAL A 145 9.00 -10.06 7.26
C VAL A 145 10.11 -11.11 7.16
N SER A 146 11.16 -11.02 7.99
CA SER A 146 12.22 -12.03 8.04
C SER A 146 11.69 -13.43 8.36
N TRP A 147 10.72 -13.53 9.28
CA TRP A 147 10.09 -14.78 9.64
C TRP A 147 9.30 -15.39 8.48
N CYS A 148 8.53 -14.58 7.74
CA CYS A 148 7.82 -15.03 6.55
C CYS A 148 8.79 -15.60 5.49
N PHE A 149 9.91 -14.92 5.22
CA PHE A 149 10.93 -15.43 4.30
C PHE A 149 11.67 -16.65 4.83
N LEU A 150 11.91 -16.75 6.14
CA LEU A 150 12.49 -17.95 6.76
C LEU A 150 11.57 -19.16 6.59
N GLN A 151 10.27 -19.00 6.82
CA GLN A 151 9.29 -20.07 6.62
C GLN A 151 9.13 -20.42 5.13
N ALA A 152 9.25 -19.45 4.22
CA ALA A 152 9.18 -19.68 2.77
C ALA A 152 10.27 -20.64 2.25
N VAL A 153 11.40 -20.71 2.97
CA VAL A 153 12.52 -21.63 2.70
C VAL A 153 12.57 -22.81 3.67
N GLY A 154 11.46 -23.12 4.35
CA GLY A 154 11.34 -24.30 5.21
C GLY A 154 12.02 -24.18 6.58
N GLY A 155 12.29 -22.97 7.06
CA GLY A 155 12.95 -22.75 8.35
C GLY A 155 14.48 -22.84 8.30
N ASP A 156 15.07 -23.10 7.14
CA ASP A 156 16.52 -23.15 6.96
C ASP A 156 17.09 -21.73 6.77
N LYS A 157 17.80 -21.24 7.79
CA LYS A 157 18.47 -19.93 7.75
C LYS A 157 19.53 -19.83 6.65
N SER A 158 20.15 -20.95 6.25
CA SER A 158 21.18 -20.95 5.20
C SER A 158 20.59 -20.75 3.80
N ALA A 159 19.33 -21.14 3.60
CA ALA A 159 18.58 -20.96 2.36
C ALA A 159 17.92 -19.57 2.25
N MET A 160 17.98 -18.73 3.28
CA MET A 160 17.33 -17.42 3.24
C MET A 160 17.94 -16.50 2.17
N PRO A 161 17.10 -15.75 1.42
CA PRO A 161 17.59 -14.81 0.40
C PRO A 161 18.35 -13.61 0.97
N PHE A 162 18.20 -13.34 2.27
CA PHE A 162 18.88 -12.30 3.03
C PHE A 162 19.06 -12.76 4.49
N LYS A 163 20.02 -12.17 5.20
CA LYS A 163 20.25 -12.47 6.62
C LYS A 163 19.06 -12.01 7.46
N TYR A 164 18.53 -12.92 8.28
CA TYR A 164 17.47 -12.65 9.24
C TYR A 164 17.79 -11.44 10.13
N THR A 165 16.86 -10.49 10.25
CA THR A 165 17.04 -9.27 11.06
C THR A 165 15.71 -8.64 11.46
N SER A 166 15.70 -7.90 12.57
CA SER A 166 14.56 -7.07 12.99
C SER A 166 14.69 -5.60 12.56
N GLY A 167 15.66 -5.27 11.70
CA GLY A 167 15.85 -3.92 11.17
C GLY A 167 15.27 -3.75 9.76
N ALA A 168 14.20 -2.96 9.60
CA ALA A 168 13.58 -2.70 8.30
C ALA A 168 14.58 -2.12 7.28
N ARG A 169 15.37 -1.14 7.70
CA ARG A 169 16.42 -0.53 6.87
C ARG A 169 17.52 -1.52 6.52
N ASN A 170 17.82 -2.46 7.42
CA ASN A 170 18.82 -3.50 7.19
C ASN A 170 18.38 -4.45 6.06
N ILE A 171 17.13 -4.94 6.08
CA ILE A 171 16.58 -5.78 5.00
C ILE A 171 16.69 -5.03 3.65
N TYR A 172 16.20 -3.80 3.58
CA TYR A 172 16.25 -3.01 2.34
C TYR A 172 17.69 -2.81 1.86
N ASN A 173 18.64 -2.53 2.76
CA ASN A 173 20.05 -2.36 2.40
C ASN A 173 20.69 -3.66 1.88
N GLN A 174 20.31 -4.83 2.42
CA GLN A 174 20.76 -6.12 1.88
C GLN A 174 20.23 -6.34 0.45
N PHE A 175 18.97 -6.01 0.17
CA PHE A 175 18.44 -6.05 -1.20
C PHE A 175 19.18 -5.07 -2.11
N LYS A 176 19.48 -3.86 -1.61
CA LYS A 176 20.23 -2.85 -2.37
C LYS A 176 21.63 -3.34 -2.75
N GLN A 177 22.35 -3.94 -1.80
CA GLN A 177 23.68 -4.53 -2.04
C GLN A 177 23.67 -5.63 -3.11
N LYS A 178 22.54 -6.35 -3.25
CA LYS A 178 22.34 -7.40 -4.25
C LYS A 178 21.82 -6.88 -5.60
N GLY A 179 21.57 -5.57 -5.75
CA GLY A 179 20.95 -5.02 -6.96
C GLY A 179 19.48 -5.43 -7.16
N TRP A 180 18.79 -5.71 -6.05
CA TRP A 180 17.41 -6.22 -6.02
C TRP A 180 16.36 -5.14 -5.74
N THR A 181 16.79 -3.92 -5.44
CA THR A 181 15.89 -2.78 -5.19
C THR A 181 15.51 -2.02 -6.44
N PHE A 182 14.33 -1.42 -6.44
CA PHE A 182 13.84 -0.48 -7.46
C PHE A 182 12.95 0.58 -6.82
N ASP A 183 12.87 1.75 -7.43
CA ASP A 183 12.23 2.96 -6.88
C ASP A 183 10.83 3.25 -7.48
N GLY A 184 10.24 2.25 -8.15
CA GLY A 184 8.90 2.34 -8.74
C GLY A 184 8.85 2.89 -10.16
N SER A 185 9.98 3.38 -10.70
CA SER A 185 10.23 3.59 -12.13
C SER A 185 10.64 2.32 -12.87
N GLY A 186 10.97 1.26 -12.11
CA GLY A 186 11.32 -0.06 -12.59
C GLY A 186 10.12 -0.97 -12.89
N PRO A 187 10.27 -2.30 -12.80
CA PRO A 187 9.19 -3.25 -13.11
C PRO A 187 7.95 -3.01 -12.22
N GLN A 188 6.78 -3.39 -12.74
CA GLN A 188 5.55 -3.38 -11.96
C GLN A 188 5.73 -4.25 -10.70
N LEU A 189 5.17 -3.79 -9.58
CA LEU A 189 5.22 -4.51 -8.31
C LEU A 189 4.49 -5.84 -8.44
N GLU A 190 5.07 -6.87 -7.85
CA GLU A 190 4.56 -8.24 -7.91
C GLU A 190 4.26 -8.76 -6.50
N PRO A 191 3.31 -9.71 -6.37
CA PRO A 191 3.07 -10.42 -5.12
C PRO A 191 4.36 -10.99 -4.51
N GLY A 192 4.63 -10.63 -3.26
CA GLY A 192 5.81 -11.09 -2.52
C GLY A 192 7.03 -10.17 -2.58
N ASP A 193 6.98 -9.07 -3.33
CA ASP A 193 7.97 -8.00 -3.20
C ASP A 193 7.94 -7.41 -1.78
N ILE A 194 9.04 -6.79 -1.35
CA ILE A 194 9.05 -5.96 -0.14
C ILE A 194 8.83 -4.50 -0.51
N VAL A 195 8.19 -3.76 0.39
CA VAL A 195 8.13 -2.30 0.36
C VAL A 195 8.69 -1.76 1.67
N SER A 196 9.53 -0.72 1.59
CA SER A 196 10.19 -0.15 2.78
C SER A 196 10.05 1.37 2.85
N TRP A 197 9.90 1.89 4.07
CA TRP A 197 9.82 3.30 4.39
C TRP A 197 10.88 3.69 5.41
N TRP A 198 11.37 4.93 5.34
CA TRP A 198 12.18 5.50 6.41
C TRP A 198 11.29 6.07 7.51
N ARG A 199 11.79 6.07 8.74
CA ARG A 199 11.18 6.76 9.88
C ARG A 199 12.19 7.74 10.46
N VAL A 200 11.70 8.68 11.27
CA VAL A 200 12.50 9.78 11.87
C VAL A 200 13.13 10.70 10.82
N SER A 201 14.13 10.24 10.07
CA SER A 201 14.78 10.95 8.97
C SER A 201 15.45 9.96 7.99
N MET A 202 15.76 10.40 6.77
CA MET A 202 16.43 9.59 5.74
C MET A 202 17.78 8.99 6.18
N PRO A 203 18.63 9.73 6.94
CA PRO A 203 19.89 9.18 7.44
C PRO A 203 19.72 8.24 8.63
N SER A 204 18.54 8.18 9.26
CA SER A 204 18.34 7.34 10.43
C SER A 204 18.31 5.85 10.06
N GLY A 205 18.62 4.99 11.03
CA GLY A 205 18.47 3.54 10.89
C GLY A 205 17.03 3.04 11.05
N PHE A 206 16.09 3.92 11.43
CA PHE A 206 14.70 3.55 11.71
C PHE A 206 13.88 3.50 10.42
N GLY A 207 13.00 2.50 10.33
CA GLY A 207 12.16 2.31 9.15
C GLY A 207 10.96 1.44 9.42
N HIS A 208 10.17 1.24 8.36
CA HIS A 208 9.06 0.29 8.31
C HIS A 208 9.18 -0.58 7.07
N ILE A 209 8.58 -1.76 7.09
CA ILE A 209 8.63 -2.71 5.98
C ILE A 209 7.34 -3.54 5.93
N GLY A 210 6.93 -3.88 4.72
CA GLY A 210 5.79 -4.75 4.43
C GLY A 210 6.07 -5.71 3.29
N ILE A 211 5.20 -6.71 3.13
CA ILE A 211 5.20 -7.60 1.96
C ILE A 211 4.07 -7.14 1.04
N VAL A 212 4.37 -6.94 -0.23
CA VAL A 212 3.40 -6.56 -1.26
C VAL A 212 2.47 -7.73 -1.51
N HIS A 213 1.17 -7.49 -1.31
CA HIS A 213 0.10 -8.37 -1.75
C HIS A 213 0.00 -8.31 -3.27
N HIS A 214 -0.26 -7.13 -3.83
CA HIS A 214 -0.26 -6.88 -5.26
C HIS A 214 -0.27 -5.36 -5.52
N PHE A 215 -0.10 -5.00 -6.78
CA PHE A 215 -0.33 -3.65 -7.28
C PHE A 215 -1.38 -3.70 -8.38
N GLU A 216 -2.43 -2.91 -8.21
CA GLU A 216 -3.57 -2.81 -9.13
C GLU A 216 -4.07 -1.38 -9.11
N ASP A 217 -4.40 -0.84 -10.29
CA ASP A 217 -5.05 0.47 -10.47
C ASP A 217 -4.38 1.65 -9.74
N GLY A 218 -3.05 1.65 -9.64
CA GLY A 218 -2.31 2.72 -8.96
C GLY A 218 -2.24 2.59 -7.42
N PHE A 219 -2.84 1.54 -6.87
CA PHE A 219 -2.80 1.19 -5.47
C PHE A 219 -1.81 0.06 -5.20
N ILE A 220 -1.07 0.21 -4.11
CA ILE A 220 -0.21 -0.84 -3.56
C ILE A 220 -0.94 -1.41 -2.35
N TYR A 221 -1.14 -2.72 -2.40
CA TYR A 221 -1.73 -3.48 -1.31
C TYR A 221 -0.64 -4.29 -0.63
N THR A 222 -0.61 -4.28 0.70
CA THR A 222 0.44 -4.90 1.50
C THR A 222 -0.14 -5.70 2.66
N ILE A 223 0.64 -6.65 3.16
CA ILE A 223 0.45 -7.25 4.48
C ILE A 223 1.63 -6.85 5.34
N GLU A 224 1.32 -6.31 6.52
CA GLU A 224 2.32 -5.71 7.40
C GLU A 224 2.11 -6.10 8.85
N GLY A 225 3.21 -6.32 9.56
CA GLY A 225 3.25 -6.44 11.01
C GLY A 225 3.69 -5.14 11.66
N ASN A 226 3.23 -4.86 12.88
CA ASN A 226 3.61 -3.70 13.69
C ASN A 226 3.42 -2.33 13.01
N LYS A 227 2.50 -2.23 12.04
CA LYS A 227 1.90 -0.96 11.64
C LYS A 227 0.68 -0.64 12.51
N ALA A 228 -0.05 -1.68 12.88
CA ALA A 228 -1.02 -1.73 13.95
C ALA A 228 -0.60 -2.83 14.94
N ALA A 229 -1.36 -3.00 16.02
CA ALA A 229 -1.11 -4.05 17.02
C ALA A 229 -1.17 -5.47 16.43
N ASN A 230 -1.78 -5.67 15.26
CA ASN A 230 -1.90 -6.95 14.57
C ASN A 230 -1.28 -6.96 13.18
N VAL A 231 -1.06 -8.16 12.64
CA VAL A 231 -0.81 -8.36 11.21
C VAL A 231 -2.10 -8.00 10.46
N ALA A 232 -2.00 -7.08 9.50
CA ALA A 232 -3.14 -6.55 8.78
C ALA A 232 -2.79 -6.18 7.35
N GLY A 233 -3.84 -6.10 6.53
CA GLY A 233 -3.78 -5.58 5.17
C GLY A 233 -3.83 -4.05 5.16
N PHE A 234 -3.05 -3.42 4.29
CA PHE A 234 -3.06 -1.98 4.08
C PHE A 234 -3.02 -1.64 2.60
N SER A 235 -3.65 -0.53 2.23
CA SER A 235 -3.60 0.03 0.88
C SER A 235 -2.96 1.42 0.89
N TYR A 236 -2.24 1.71 -0.19
CA TYR A 236 -1.60 3.00 -0.40
C TYR A 236 -1.77 3.44 -1.84
N VAL A 237 -1.97 4.74 -2.06
CA VAL A 237 -1.84 5.32 -3.40
C VAL A 237 -0.35 5.41 -3.73
N LYS A 238 0.11 4.74 -4.79
CA LYS A 238 1.55 4.64 -5.15
C LYS A 238 2.24 6.01 -5.20
N THR A 239 1.54 7.02 -5.72
CA THR A 239 2.06 8.39 -5.90
C THR A 239 2.07 9.23 -4.62
N ARG A 240 1.50 8.74 -3.50
CA ARG A 240 1.33 9.51 -2.25
C ARG A 240 2.00 8.85 -1.04
N MET A 241 2.88 7.89 -1.27
CA MET A 241 3.62 7.25 -0.19
C MET A 241 4.78 8.14 0.27
N ASP A 242 4.46 9.04 1.18
CA ASP A 242 5.46 9.79 1.90
C ASP A 242 6.43 8.82 2.60
N LYS A 243 7.70 9.21 2.62
CA LYS A 243 8.78 8.45 3.26
C LYS A 243 9.11 7.10 2.64
N LEU A 244 8.63 6.82 1.43
CA LEU A 244 9.03 5.64 0.68
C LEU A 244 10.56 5.62 0.49
N LEU A 245 11.18 4.49 0.85
CA LEU A 245 12.56 4.19 0.46
C LEU A 245 12.62 3.47 -0.88
N GLY A 246 11.64 2.61 -1.16
CA GLY A 246 11.51 1.87 -2.40
C GLY A 246 11.05 0.45 -2.14
N TYR A 247 11.25 -0.37 -3.17
CA TYR A 247 10.81 -1.75 -3.22
C TYR A 247 12.00 -2.70 -3.40
N GLY A 248 11.77 -3.99 -3.18
CA GLY A 248 12.78 -5.02 -3.38
C GLY A 248 12.18 -6.35 -3.82
N ARG A 249 12.79 -6.99 -4.81
CA ARG A 249 12.38 -8.30 -5.32
C ARG A 249 13.51 -9.31 -5.18
N VAL A 250 13.23 -10.46 -4.58
CA VAL A 250 14.17 -11.60 -4.60
C VAL A 250 14.34 -12.08 -6.05
N LYS A 251 15.59 -12.21 -6.53
CA LYS A 251 15.91 -12.62 -7.91
C LYS A 251 16.67 -13.96 -7.98
N LEU A 252 16.45 -14.83 -7.01
CA LEU A 252 17.07 -16.17 -6.96
C LEU A 252 16.36 -17.15 -7.90
#